data_AF-A0A126QYT5-F1
#
_entry.id   AF-A0A126QYT5-F1
#
_cell.length_a   1.000
_cell.length_b   1.000
_cell.length_c   1.000
_cell.angle_alpha   90.00
_cell.angle_beta   90.00
_cell.angle_gamma   90.00
#
_symmetry.space_group_name_H-M   'P 1'
#
loop_
_entity.id
_entity.type
_entity.pdbx_description
1 polymer ?
#
loop_
_entity_poly.entity_id
_entity_poly.type
_entity_poly.pdbx_seq_one_letter_code
_entity_poly.pdbx_strand_id
1 'polypeptide(L)'
;MKPYVILIGSASGIGKSTVAAELAKTLNIKHLVETDFIREVVRGIIGKEYAPALHSSSYNAYTHLRNQENYKSQAELINAGFEEHASFVLPAVERVIDRAIKDHDDIILEGVHLIPGLIDLEKFKDKASVYFFILSSDEEDHKNRFVKRAMEIRRGGKQLDYFKENRIIHDHLIEQAQKYDVKTIGTSNIDKTVKKMLSYINETCEIIHLKNSVDELSIVGDIIIDKYGASMKNISYPIKGFKEPLVRQINVSEISEFNKFVTNITKHEEKKKELEELYKLTDYRSNLICAINQDTIEKIKEDLDKEGLLYKI
;
A
#
# COMPACT_ATOMS: atom_id res chain seq x y z
N MET A 1 -0.94 8.56 20.89
CA MET A 1 -0.64 7.78 19.67
C MET A 1 -0.88 8.71 18.49
N LYS A 2 -0.05 8.67 17.44
CA LYS A 2 -0.32 9.45 16.22
C LYS A 2 -1.56 8.84 15.53
N PRO A 3 -2.56 9.63 15.12
CA PRO A 3 -3.68 9.12 14.35
C PRO A 3 -3.20 8.60 12.98
N TYR A 4 -3.91 7.63 12.43
CA TYR A 4 -3.72 7.13 11.09
C TYR A 4 -4.33 8.07 10.07
N VAL A 5 -3.57 8.39 9.02
CA VAL A 5 -4.07 9.06 7.81
C VAL A 5 -3.78 8.14 6.65
N ILE A 6 -4.81 7.45 6.15
CA ILE A 6 -4.68 6.48 5.08
C ILE A 6 -5.35 7.04 3.82
N LEU A 7 -4.57 7.16 2.74
CA LEU A 7 -5.00 7.65 1.44
C LEU A 7 -5.05 6.48 0.46
N ILE A 8 -6.17 6.33 -0.26
CA ILE A 8 -6.38 5.27 -1.24
C ILE A 8 -6.80 5.89 -2.57
N GLY A 9 -5.82 6.08 -3.46
CA GLY A 9 -6.04 6.61 -4.81
C GLY A 9 -6.25 5.50 -5.83
N SER A 10 -7.12 5.73 -6.80
CA SER A 10 -7.34 4.79 -7.91
C SER A 10 -8.24 5.40 -8.98
N ALA A 11 -8.14 4.92 -10.22
CA ALA A 11 -9.10 5.24 -11.25
C ALA A 11 -10.50 4.66 -10.94
N SER A 12 -11.52 5.16 -11.65
CA SER A 12 -12.88 4.65 -11.52
C SER A 12 -12.97 3.20 -11.97
N GLY A 13 -13.71 2.37 -11.24
CA GLY A 13 -13.97 0.97 -11.61
C GLY A 13 -12.93 -0.05 -11.13
N ILE A 14 -11.92 0.36 -10.36
CA ILE A 14 -10.87 -0.56 -9.86
C ILE A 14 -11.29 -1.32 -8.59
N GLY A 15 -12.31 -0.86 -7.85
CA GLY A 15 -12.76 -1.50 -6.59
C GLY A 15 -12.30 -0.78 -5.32
N LYS A 16 -11.86 0.47 -5.44
CA LYS A 16 -11.35 1.31 -4.35
C LYS A 16 -12.27 1.39 -3.13
N SER A 17 -13.56 1.66 -3.34
CA SER A 17 -14.52 1.89 -2.25
C SER A 17 -14.77 0.63 -1.44
N THR A 18 -14.76 -0.54 -2.09
CA THR A 18 -14.89 -1.84 -1.42
C THR A 18 -13.66 -2.17 -0.58
N VAL A 19 -12.45 -1.96 -1.12
CA VAL A 19 -11.20 -2.17 -0.39
C VAL A 19 -11.10 -1.21 0.80
N ALA A 20 -11.43 0.07 0.60
CA ALA A 20 -11.41 1.08 1.65
C ALA A 20 -12.40 0.76 2.79
N ALA A 21 -13.60 0.29 2.47
CA ALA A 21 -14.60 -0.11 3.46
C ALA A 21 -14.14 -1.32 4.29
N GLU A 22 -13.59 -2.35 3.66
CA GLU A 22 -13.10 -3.52 4.40
C GLU A 22 -11.84 -3.19 5.23
N LEU A 23 -10.96 -2.31 4.73
CA LEU A 23 -9.83 -1.81 5.50
C LEU A 23 -10.28 -0.99 6.72
N ALA A 24 -11.24 -0.08 6.54
CA ALA A 24 -11.81 0.73 7.63
C ALA A 24 -12.42 -0.17 8.72
N LYS A 25 -13.20 -1.17 8.31
CA LYS A 25 -13.77 -2.18 9.20
C LYS A 25 -12.68 -2.97 9.94
N THR A 26 -11.64 -3.41 9.25
CA THR A 26 -10.54 -4.21 9.83
C THR A 26 -9.73 -3.40 10.85
N LEU A 27 -9.48 -2.12 10.58
CA LEU A 27 -8.76 -1.22 11.48
C LEU A 27 -9.67 -0.53 12.51
N ASN A 28 -10.98 -0.79 12.47
CA ASN A 28 -11.99 -0.10 13.29
C ASN A 28 -11.95 1.44 13.16
N ILE A 29 -11.65 1.93 11.95
CA ILE A 29 -11.61 3.37 11.63
C ILE A 29 -13.00 3.82 11.22
N LYS A 30 -13.55 4.80 11.95
CA LYS A 30 -14.91 5.31 11.74
C LYS A 30 -15.00 6.32 10.59
N HIS A 31 -13.94 7.08 10.36
CA HIS A 31 -13.93 8.16 9.38
C HIS A 31 -13.43 7.62 8.03
N LEU A 32 -14.36 7.10 7.22
CA LEU A 32 -14.12 6.79 5.81
C LEU A 32 -14.76 7.87 4.94
N VAL A 33 -13.95 8.61 4.19
CA VAL A 33 -14.38 9.80 3.43
C VAL A 33 -14.04 9.63 1.95
N GLU A 34 -15.04 9.70 1.09
CA GLU A 34 -14.84 9.72 -0.36
C GLU A 34 -14.54 11.14 -0.85
N THR A 35 -13.47 11.31 -1.62
CA THR A 35 -13.09 12.62 -2.17
C THR A 35 -14.13 13.18 -3.15
N ASP A 36 -14.98 12.34 -3.74
CA ASP A 36 -16.13 12.79 -4.53
C ASP A 36 -17.14 13.59 -3.69
N PHE A 37 -17.38 13.24 -2.41
CA PHE A 37 -18.23 14.05 -1.53
C PHE A 37 -17.62 15.42 -1.25
N ILE A 38 -16.29 15.46 -1.03
CA ILE A 38 -15.55 16.71 -0.87
C ILE A 38 -15.71 17.57 -2.13
N ARG A 39 -15.58 16.95 -3.32
CA ARG A 39 -15.79 17.64 -4.59
C ARG A 39 -17.19 18.26 -4.70
N GLU A 40 -18.25 17.56 -4.30
CA GLU A 40 -19.60 18.12 -4.35
C GLU A 40 -19.75 19.35 -3.44
N VAL A 41 -19.09 19.36 -2.28
CA VAL A 41 -19.04 20.57 -1.43
C VAL A 41 -18.32 21.71 -2.16
N VAL A 42 -17.16 21.44 -2.78
CA VAL A 42 -16.39 22.47 -3.53
C VAL A 42 -17.20 23.00 -4.73
N ARG A 43 -17.97 22.14 -5.43
CA ARG A 43 -18.87 22.53 -6.53
C ARG A 43 -19.97 23.49 -6.10
N GLY A 44 -20.44 23.38 -4.86
CA GLY A 44 -21.41 24.32 -4.29
C GLY A 44 -20.84 25.73 -4.04
N ILE A 45 -19.51 25.86 -3.99
CA ILE A 45 -18.81 27.11 -3.71
C ILE A 45 -18.29 27.75 -5.01
N ILE A 46 -17.73 26.94 -5.91
CA ILE A 46 -17.12 27.42 -7.16
C ILE A 46 -18.03 27.07 -8.34
N GLY A 47 -18.57 28.08 -9.01
CA GLY A 47 -19.42 27.90 -10.20
C GLY A 47 -18.68 27.26 -11.38
N LYS A 48 -19.43 26.56 -12.24
CA LYS A 48 -18.92 25.84 -13.43
C LYS A 48 -18.22 26.77 -14.43
N GLU A 49 -18.68 28.01 -14.51
CA GLU A 49 -18.10 29.07 -15.33
C GLU A 49 -16.67 29.45 -14.90
N TYR A 50 -16.32 29.22 -13.63
CA TYR A 50 -14.98 29.51 -13.09
C TYR A 50 -14.08 28.28 -13.04
N ALA A 51 -14.65 27.10 -12.76
CA ALA A 51 -13.91 25.85 -12.67
C ALA A 51 -14.61 24.73 -13.46
N PRO A 52 -14.65 24.78 -14.80
CA PRO A 52 -15.39 23.80 -15.60
C PRO A 52 -14.87 22.35 -15.40
N ALA A 53 -13.56 22.17 -15.22
CA ALA A 53 -12.96 20.87 -14.93
C ALA A 53 -13.49 20.26 -13.62
N LEU A 54 -13.71 21.05 -12.56
CA LEU A 54 -14.31 20.60 -11.30
C LEU A 54 -15.70 20.00 -11.49
N HIS A 55 -16.50 20.56 -12.42
CA HIS A 55 -17.89 20.17 -12.68
C HIS A 55 -18.03 19.02 -13.68
N SER A 56 -16.94 18.61 -14.32
CA SER A 56 -16.89 17.43 -15.20
C SER A 56 -16.51 16.15 -14.44
N SER A 57 -16.63 14.99 -15.09
CA SER A 57 -16.00 13.75 -14.62
C SER A 57 -14.47 13.83 -14.82
N SER A 58 -13.70 13.17 -13.95
CA SER A 58 -12.22 13.13 -14.04
C SER A 58 -11.70 12.77 -15.44
N TYR A 59 -12.29 11.76 -16.07
CA TYR A 59 -11.95 11.27 -17.42
C TYR A 59 -12.35 12.20 -18.57
N ASN A 60 -13.13 13.25 -18.31
CA ASN A 60 -13.59 14.20 -19.33
C ASN A 60 -13.11 15.64 -19.06
N ALA A 61 -12.40 15.87 -17.95
CA ALA A 61 -11.97 17.19 -17.54
C ALA A 61 -11.03 17.88 -18.55
N TYR A 62 -10.26 17.08 -19.30
CA TYR A 62 -9.38 17.56 -20.36
C TYR A 62 -10.09 18.36 -21.45
N THR A 63 -11.38 18.10 -21.69
CA THR A 63 -12.18 18.85 -22.69
C THR A 63 -12.37 20.32 -22.32
N HIS A 64 -12.11 20.69 -21.06
CA HIS A 64 -12.22 22.05 -20.55
C HIS A 64 -10.88 22.77 -20.45
N LEU A 65 -9.76 22.09 -20.75
CA LEU A 65 -8.46 22.73 -20.80
C LEU A 65 -8.42 23.77 -21.90
N ARG A 66 -7.78 24.90 -21.59
CA ARG A 66 -7.38 25.89 -22.59
C ARG A 66 -6.09 25.42 -23.25
N ASN A 67 -5.87 25.85 -24.48
CA ASN A 67 -4.66 25.57 -25.26
C ASN A 67 -4.36 24.06 -25.43
N GLN A 68 -5.37 23.28 -25.77
CA GLN A 68 -5.26 21.82 -25.94
C GLN A 68 -4.23 21.43 -27.01
N GLU A 69 -3.96 22.33 -27.96
CA GLU A 69 -2.95 22.18 -29.01
C GLU A 69 -1.50 22.13 -28.50
N ASN A 70 -1.25 22.53 -27.25
CA ASN A 70 0.10 22.50 -26.66
C ASN A 70 0.54 21.10 -26.21
N TYR A 71 -0.38 20.15 -26.10
CA TYR A 71 -0.11 18.79 -25.64
C TYR A 71 0.31 17.91 -26.82
N LYS A 72 1.36 17.10 -26.62
CA LYS A 72 1.96 16.30 -27.70
C LYS A 72 1.19 15.04 -28.01
N SER A 73 0.33 14.61 -27.09
CA SER A 73 -0.49 13.41 -27.23
C SER A 73 -1.81 13.52 -26.50
N GLN A 74 -2.77 12.69 -26.91
CA GLN A 74 -4.07 12.59 -26.25
C GLN A 74 -3.93 12.17 -24.78
N ALA A 75 -2.98 11.29 -24.47
CA ALA A 75 -2.75 10.83 -23.10
C ALA A 75 -2.25 11.98 -22.20
N GLU A 76 -1.31 12.78 -22.69
CA GLU A 76 -0.79 13.96 -21.99
C GLU A 76 -1.91 14.98 -21.71
N LEU A 77 -2.77 15.23 -22.70
CA LEU A 77 -3.94 16.10 -22.56
C LEU A 77 -4.92 15.58 -21.50
N ILE A 78 -5.25 14.28 -21.55
CA ILE A 78 -6.14 13.63 -20.57
C ILE A 78 -5.56 13.75 -19.16
N ASN A 79 -4.28 13.43 -18.99
CA ASN A 79 -3.60 13.49 -17.70
C ASN A 79 -3.61 14.91 -17.14
N ALA A 80 -3.28 15.92 -17.95
CA ALA A 80 -3.31 17.31 -17.51
C ALA A 80 -4.72 17.75 -17.09
N GLY A 81 -5.76 17.34 -17.82
CA GLY A 81 -7.14 17.65 -17.46
C GLY A 81 -7.56 16.98 -16.16
N PHE A 82 -7.10 15.76 -15.94
CA PHE A 82 -7.32 15.01 -14.70
C PHE A 82 -6.58 15.64 -13.51
N GLU A 83 -5.34 16.07 -13.68
CA GLU A 83 -4.58 16.79 -12.65
C GLU A 83 -5.24 18.13 -12.32
N GLU A 84 -5.71 18.89 -13.31
CA GLU A 84 -6.48 20.13 -13.08
C GLU A 84 -7.78 19.83 -12.31
N HIS A 85 -8.52 18.78 -12.69
CA HIS A 85 -9.71 18.33 -11.97
C HIS A 85 -9.43 18.04 -10.49
N ALA A 86 -8.34 17.32 -10.20
CA ALA A 86 -7.92 17.02 -8.84
C ALA A 86 -7.48 18.28 -8.06
N SER A 87 -6.81 19.22 -8.72
CA SER A 87 -6.26 20.43 -8.10
C SER A 87 -7.29 21.28 -7.36
N PHE A 88 -8.55 21.29 -7.82
CA PHE A 88 -9.64 21.99 -7.15
C PHE A 88 -10.09 21.33 -5.84
N VAL A 89 -9.88 20.02 -5.70
CA VAL A 89 -10.40 19.21 -4.58
C VAL A 89 -9.34 19.00 -3.50
N LEU A 90 -8.08 18.86 -3.90
CA LEU A 90 -6.96 18.55 -3.01
C LEU A 90 -6.80 19.52 -1.82
N PRO A 91 -6.95 20.85 -1.98
CA PRO A 91 -6.89 21.76 -0.83
C PRO A 91 -7.92 21.43 0.25
N ALA A 92 -9.14 21.02 -0.15
CA ALA A 92 -10.18 20.62 0.79
C ALA A 92 -9.88 19.25 1.44
N VAL A 93 -9.31 18.30 0.68
CA VAL A 93 -8.80 17.02 1.22
C VAL A 93 -7.78 17.27 2.33
N GLU A 94 -6.80 18.16 2.09
CA GLU A 94 -5.79 18.50 3.09
C GLU A 94 -6.40 19.12 4.35
N ARG A 95 -7.45 19.95 4.22
CA ARG A 95 -8.18 20.51 5.37
C ARG A 95 -8.93 19.43 6.17
N VAL A 96 -9.46 18.41 5.50
CA VAL A 96 -10.08 17.26 6.16
C VAL A 96 -9.04 16.46 6.93
N ILE A 97 -7.85 16.22 6.36
CA ILE A 97 -6.73 15.58 7.05
C ILE A 97 -6.32 16.40 8.29
N ASP A 98 -6.09 17.71 8.12
CA ASP A 98 -5.74 18.60 9.23
C ASP A 98 -6.76 18.54 10.37
N ARG A 99 -8.06 18.46 10.04
CA ARG A 99 -9.13 18.39 11.03
C ARG A 99 -9.09 17.06 11.79
N ALA A 100 -8.99 15.93 11.09
CA ALA A 100 -8.89 14.61 11.72
C ALA A 100 -7.67 14.52 12.65
N ILE A 101 -6.52 15.03 12.22
CA ILE A 101 -5.30 15.07 13.05
C ILE A 101 -5.52 15.90 14.33
N LYS A 102 -6.15 17.06 14.22
CA LYS A 102 -6.44 17.94 15.39
C LYS A 102 -7.41 17.29 16.37
N ASP A 103 -8.37 16.53 15.86
CA ASP A 103 -9.36 15.82 16.67
C ASP A 103 -8.83 14.48 17.20
N HIS A 104 -7.59 14.10 16.83
CA HIS A 104 -6.97 12.79 17.12
C HIS A 104 -7.75 11.59 16.57
N ASP A 105 -8.44 11.78 15.45
CA ASP A 105 -9.22 10.76 14.78
C ASP A 105 -8.41 10.07 13.67
N ASP A 106 -8.49 8.75 13.61
CA ASP A 106 -8.02 7.97 12.47
C ASP A 106 -8.95 8.21 11.27
N ILE A 107 -8.38 8.38 10.07
CA ILE A 107 -9.13 8.66 8.85
C ILE A 107 -8.62 7.87 7.64
N ILE A 108 -9.57 7.35 6.85
CA ILE A 108 -9.33 6.83 5.51
C ILE A 108 -9.98 7.77 4.50
N LEU A 109 -9.20 8.27 3.55
CA LEU A 109 -9.65 9.07 2.42
C LEU A 109 -9.47 8.25 1.14
N GLU A 110 -10.55 8.11 0.36
CA GLU A 110 -10.53 7.34 -0.88
C GLU A 110 -11.00 8.19 -2.08
N GLY A 111 -10.36 8.00 -3.23
CA GLY A 111 -10.95 8.41 -4.51
C GLY A 111 -9.97 8.81 -5.59
N VAL A 112 -10.52 9.24 -6.72
CA VAL A 112 -9.76 9.52 -7.95
C VAL A 112 -8.86 10.75 -7.82
N HIS A 113 -9.21 11.72 -6.97
CA HIS A 113 -8.47 12.97 -6.83
C HIS A 113 -7.13 12.80 -6.09
N LEU A 114 -6.88 11.63 -5.49
CA LEU A 114 -5.67 11.36 -4.73
C LEU A 114 -4.53 10.96 -5.67
N ILE A 115 -3.81 11.96 -6.17
CA ILE A 115 -2.71 11.78 -7.13
C ILE A 115 -1.36 11.96 -6.41
N PRO A 116 -0.44 10.97 -6.47
CA PRO A 116 0.91 11.11 -5.93
C PRO A 116 1.64 12.31 -6.54
N GLY A 117 2.32 13.09 -5.69
CA GLY A 117 3.03 14.31 -6.10
C GLY A 117 2.21 15.60 -6.12
N LEU A 118 0.88 15.51 -6.07
CA LEU A 118 -0.01 16.68 -6.00
C LEU A 118 -0.52 16.97 -4.59
N ILE A 119 -0.28 16.07 -3.63
CA ILE A 119 -0.61 16.25 -2.22
C ILE A 119 0.69 16.37 -1.42
N ASP A 120 0.83 17.44 -0.66
CA ASP A 120 1.96 17.59 0.26
C ASP A 120 1.69 16.80 1.54
N LEU A 121 2.21 15.57 1.60
CA LEU A 121 2.05 14.70 2.77
C LEU A 121 3.14 14.91 3.83
N GLU A 122 4.25 15.57 3.49
CA GLU A 122 5.37 15.80 4.42
C GLU A 122 4.91 16.60 5.65
N LYS A 123 4.04 17.59 5.45
CA LYS A 123 3.49 18.43 6.52
C LYS A 123 2.67 17.67 7.58
N PHE A 124 2.30 16.42 7.31
CA PHE A 124 1.51 15.57 8.22
C PHE A 124 2.34 14.50 8.92
N LYS A 125 3.52 14.10 8.42
CA LYS A 125 4.30 12.96 8.93
C LYS A 125 4.70 13.10 10.41
N ASP A 126 4.96 14.31 10.87
CA ASP A 126 5.31 14.55 12.27
C ASP A 126 4.10 14.46 13.22
N LYS A 127 2.88 14.55 12.69
CA LYS A 127 1.64 14.63 13.46
C LYS A 127 0.78 13.37 13.36
N ALA A 128 0.94 12.60 12.28
CA ALA A 128 0.14 11.42 11.95
C ALA A 128 1.00 10.30 11.38
N SER A 129 0.50 9.06 11.47
CA SER A 129 1.03 7.93 10.71
C SER A 129 0.38 7.92 9.34
N VAL A 130 1.10 8.44 8.33
CA VAL A 130 0.57 8.67 6.99
C VAL A 130 0.91 7.51 6.07
N TYR A 131 -0.11 6.93 5.42
CA TYR A 131 0.03 5.87 4.44
C TYR A 131 -0.70 6.27 3.16
N PHE A 132 -0.07 6.08 2.00
CA PHE A 132 -0.68 6.34 0.71
C PHE A 132 -0.52 5.11 -0.19
N PHE A 133 -1.64 4.64 -0.73
CA PHE A 133 -1.71 3.51 -1.65
C PHE A 133 -2.39 3.91 -2.95
N ILE A 134 -1.85 3.42 -4.06
CA ILE A 134 -2.54 3.43 -5.35
C ILE A 134 -3.02 2.01 -5.67
N LEU A 135 -4.32 1.86 -5.87
CA LEU A 135 -4.89 0.57 -6.27
C LEU A 135 -4.87 0.42 -7.79
N SER A 136 -4.39 -0.74 -8.25
CA SER A 136 -4.26 -1.08 -9.66
C SER A 136 -5.06 -2.32 -10.05
N SER A 137 -5.33 -2.44 -11.34
CA SER A 137 -5.92 -3.61 -11.98
C SER A 137 -5.33 -3.80 -13.38
N ASP A 138 -5.25 -5.04 -13.85
CA ASP A 138 -5.04 -5.27 -15.27
C ASP A 138 -6.25 -4.74 -16.08
N GLU A 139 -6.02 -4.53 -17.38
CA GLU A 139 -7.00 -3.89 -18.26
C GLU A 139 -8.28 -4.71 -18.41
N GLU A 140 -8.18 -6.04 -18.44
CA GLU A 140 -9.34 -6.91 -18.62
C GLU A 140 -10.25 -6.89 -17.40
N ASP A 141 -9.68 -7.07 -16.20
CA ASP A 141 -10.41 -6.95 -14.94
C ASP A 141 -10.98 -5.55 -14.74
N HIS A 142 -10.22 -4.51 -15.09
CA HIS A 142 -10.69 -3.12 -15.02
C HIS A 142 -11.89 -2.92 -15.93
N LYS A 143 -11.82 -3.38 -17.18
CA LYS A 143 -12.91 -3.29 -18.16
C LYS A 143 -14.15 -4.04 -17.67
N ASN A 144 -13.99 -5.26 -17.18
CA ASN A 144 -15.09 -6.07 -16.66
C ASN A 144 -15.82 -5.37 -15.50
N ARG A 145 -15.07 -4.83 -14.53
CA ARG A 145 -15.64 -4.08 -13.41
C ARG A 145 -16.30 -2.78 -13.87
N PHE A 146 -15.67 -2.09 -14.81
CA PHE A 146 -16.19 -0.84 -15.37
C PHE A 146 -17.53 -1.06 -16.09
N VAL A 147 -17.65 -2.15 -16.88
CA VAL A 147 -18.89 -2.56 -17.53
C VAL A 147 -19.97 -2.91 -16.50
N LYS A 148 -19.64 -3.75 -15.51
CA LYS A 148 -20.58 -4.14 -14.46
C LYS A 148 -21.17 -2.93 -13.73
N ARG A 149 -20.31 -1.97 -13.36
CA ARG A 149 -20.73 -0.72 -12.71
C ARG A 149 -21.64 0.12 -13.60
N ALA A 150 -21.35 0.21 -14.90
CA ALA A 150 -22.21 0.94 -15.83
C ALA A 150 -23.62 0.32 -15.94
N MET A 151 -23.70 -1.01 -15.94
CA MET A 151 -24.98 -1.74 -15.94
C MET A 151 -25.80 -1.51 -14.66
N GLU A 152 -25.15 -1.52 -13.49
CA GLU A 152 -25.80 -1.33 -12.18
C GLU A 152 -26.38 0.08 -12.02
N ILE A 153 -25.69 1.11 -12.53
CA ILE A 153 -26.06 2.51 -12.27
C ILE A 153 -27.19 3.01 -13.22
N ARG A 154 -27.63 2.21 -14.22
CA ARG A 154 -28.59 2.64 -15.28
C ARG A 154 -28.23 3.99 -15.94
N ARG A 155 -26.96 4.41 -15.87
CA ARG A 155 -26.45 5.56 -16.61
C ARG A 155 -26.20 5.07 -18.03
N GLY A 156 -27.12 5.41 -18.94
CA GLY A 156 -27.12 4.97 -20.34
C GLY A 156 -25.72 4.92 -20.95
N GLY A 157 -25.47 3.92 -21.79
CA GLY A 157 -24.16 3.35 -22.16
C GLY A 157 -23.00 4.28 -22.60
N LYS A 158 -23.19 5.61 -22.67
CA LYS A 158 -22.14 6.61 -22.90
C LYS A 158 -20.96 6.52 -21.92
N GLN A 159 -21.16 5.97 -20.71
CA GLN A 159 -20.06 5.81 -19.76
C GLN A 159 -19.01 4.78 -20.27
N LEU A 160 -19.42 3.80 -21.08
CA LEU A 160 -18.52 2.80 -21.66
C LEU A 160 -17.57 3.39 -22.70
N ASP A 161 -18.00 4.47 -23.37
CA ASP A 161 -17.19 5.15 -24.39
C ASP A 161 -15.91 5.76 -23.80
N TYR A 162 -15.89 6.02 -22.48
CA TYR A 162 -14.77 6.64 -21.79
C TYR A 162 -13.82 5.66 -21.09
N PHE A 163 -13.89 4.36 -21.41
CA PHE A 163 -12.99 3.38 -20.79
C PHE A 163 -11.52 3.72 -21.09
N LYS A 164 -11.22 4.15 -22.32
CA LYS A 164 -9.86 4.51 -22.75
C LYS A 164 -9.27 5.63 -21.89
N GLU A 165 -10.04 6.68 -21.64
CA GLU A 165 -9.64 7.81 -20.81
C GLU A 165 -9.45 7.38 -19.34
N ASN A 166 -10.34 6.53 -18.81
CA ASN A 166 -10.16 5.98 -17.46
C ASN A 166 -8.93 5.09 -17.35
N ARG A 167 -8.59 4.34 -18.42
CA ARG A 167 -7.38 3.53 -18.46
C ARG A 167 -6.12 4.38 -18.49
N ILE A 168 -6.12 5.45 -19.30
CA ILE A 168 -5.02 6.43 -19.32
C ILE A 168 -4.81 7.04 -17.92
N ILE A 169 -5.90 7.44 -17.25
CA ILE A 169 -5.83 7.95 -15.87
C ILE A 169 -5.29 6.90 -14.89
N HIS A 170 -5.71 5.64 -15.04
CA HIS A 170 -5.20 4.53 -14.22
C HIS A 170 -3.68 4.39 -14.38
N ASP A 171 -3.20 4.34 -15.62
CA ASP A 171 -1.79 4.15 -15.91
C ASP A 171 -0.96 5.35 -15.42
N HIS A 172 -1.48 6.57 -15.59
CA HIS A 172 -0.89 7.78 -15.02
C HIS A 172 -0.78 7.75 -13.49
N LEU A 173 -1.81 7.29 -12.77
CA LEU A 173 -1.73 7.15 -11.31
C LEU A 173 -0.64 6.17 -10.87
N ILE A 174 -0.42 5.08 -11.63
CA ILE A 174 0.66 4.11 -11.36
C ILE A 174 2.03 4.74 -11.64
N GLU A 175 2.18 5.47 -12.75
CA GLU A 175 3.42 6.18 -13.08
C GLU A 175 3.77 7.19 -11.98
N GLN A 176 2.80 7.99 -11.53
CA GLN A 176 2.99 8.93 -10.43
C GLN A 176 3.32 8.19 -9.13
N ALA A 177 2.68 7.06 -8.84
CA ALA A 177 3.00 6.27 -7.66
C ALA A 177 4.47 5.81 -7.66
N GLN A 178 4.96 5.31 -8.79
CA GLN A 178 6.36 4.92 -8.95
C GLN A 178 7.30 6.12 -8.80
N LYS A 179 6.96 7.25 -9.42
CA LYS A 179 7.78 8.47 -9.37
C LYS A 179 7.94 9.04 -7.96
N TYR A 180 6.91 8.94 -7.13
CA TYR A 180 6.88 9.50 -5.78
C TYR A 180 7.00 8.43 -4.66
N ASP A 181 7.45 7.21 -4.98
CA ASP A 181 7.58 6.06 -4.07
C ASP A 181 6.31 5.76 -3.22
N VAL A 182 5.15 5.93 -3.83
CA VAL A 182 3.86 5.51 -3.26
C VAL A 182 3.60 4.06 -3.63
N LYS A 183 3.09 3.26 -2.70
CA LYS A 183 2.91 1.82 -2.91
C LYS A 183 1.72 1.53 -3.81
N THR A 184 1.95 0.77 -4.87
CA THR A 184 0.91 0.27 -5.77
C THR A 184 0.47 -1.14 -5.37
N ILE A 185 -0.83 -1.38 -5.24
CA ILE A 185 -1.39 -2.67 -4.81
C ILE A 185 -2.45 -3.15 -5.81
N GLY A 186 -2.24 -4.35 -6.36
CA GLY A 186 -3.19 -4.99 -7.26
C GLY A 186 -4.48 -5.43 -6.56
N THR A 187 -5.60 -5.33 -7.26
CA THR A 187 -6.96 -5.52 -6.71
C THR A 187 -7.65 -6.80 -7.16
N SER A 188 -6.95 -7.94 -7.28
CA SER A 188 -7.57 -9.20 -7.74
C SER A 188 -8.53 -9.82 -6.71
N ASN A 189 -8.28 -9.67 -5.41
CA ASN A 189 -9.14 -10.19 -4.34
C ASN A 189 -9.09 -9.25 -3.14
N ILE A 190 -10.27 -8.87 -2.60
CA ILE A 190 -10.40 -7.87 -1.53
C ILE A 190 -9.59 -8.25 -0.29
N ASP A 191 -9.73 -9.48 0.21
CA ASP A 191 -9.05 -9.93 1.44
C ASP A 191 -7.53 -9.90 1.26
N LYS A 192 -7.03 -10.35 0.11
CA LYS A 192 -5.59 -10.30 -0.21
C LYS A 192 -5.08 -8.86 -0.31
N THR A 193 -5.84 -7.98 -0.97
CA THR A 193 -5.48 -6.57 -1.10
C THR A 193 -5.44 -5.89 0.27
N VAL A 194 -6.47 -6.10 1.11
CA VAL A 194 -6.54 -5.53 2.47
C VAL A 194 -5.42 -6.06 3.35
N LYS A 195 -5.13 -7.38 3.35
CA LYS A 195 -3.98 -7.95 4.08
C LYS A 195 -2.66 -7.31 3.66
N LYS A 196 -2.44 -7.10 2.36
CA LYS A 196 -1.24 -6.45 1.84
C LYS A 196 -1.14 -4.97 2.22
N MET A 197 -2.26 -4.25 2.28
CA MET A 197 -2.27 -2.88 2.82
C MET A 197 -1.90 -2.87 4.30
N LEU A 198 -2.49 -3.78 5.08
CA LEU A 198 -2.28 -3.86 6.51
C LEU A 198 -0.84 -4.23 6.90
N SER A 199 -0.15 -5.05 6.09
CA SER A 199 1.28 -5.33 6.30
C SER A 199 2.17 -4.11 6.12
N TYR A 200 1.70 -3.06 5.43
CA TYR A 200 2.40 -1.78 5.35
C TYR A 200 1.97 -0.82 6.47
N ILE A 201 0.70 -0.86 6.89
CA ILE A 201 0.14 0.06 7.88
C ILE A 201 0.61 -0.32 9.29
N ASN A 202 0.33 -1.55 9.69
CA ASN A 202 0.73 -2.04 10.99
C ASN A 202 2.01 -2.85 10.82
N GLU A 203 3.15 -2.20 11.00
CA GLU A 203 4.35 -2.93 11.37
C GLU A 203 4.55 -2.73 12.87
N THR A 204 4.01 -3.64 13.66
CA THR A 204 4.58 -3.89 14.97
C THR A 204 5.82 -4.71 14.71
N CYS A 205 6.99 -4.21 15.10
CA CYS A 205 8.24 -4.93 14.93
C CYS A 205 8.76 -5.35 16.30
N GLU A 206 9.07 -6.63 16.45
CA GLU A 206 9.71 -7.15 17.64
C GLU A 206 10.94 -7.96 17.27
N ILE A 207 11.97 -7.89 18.12
CA ILE A 207 13.14 -8.76 17.98
C ILE A 207 12.75 -10.14 18.49
N ILE A 208 12.79 -11.12 17.59
CA ILE A 208 12.57 -12.53 17.90
C ILE A 208 13.89 -13.29 17.77
N HIS A 209 14.23 -14.03 18.82
CA HIS A 209 15.42 -14.85 18.86
C HIS A 209 15.08 -16.26 18.39
N LEU A 210 15.80 -16.73 17.38
CA LEU A 210 15.62 -18.05 16.78
C LEU A 210 16.84 -18.93 17.06
N LYS A 211 16.59 -20.20 17.32
CA LYS A 211 17.60 -21.25 17.39
C LYS A 211 17.14 -22.40 16.47
N ASN A 212 17.66 -22.38 15.26
CA ASN A 212 17.34 -23.34 14.21
C ASN A 212 18.60 -23.69 13.42
N SER A 213 18.64 -24.88 12.83
CA SER A 213 19.61 -25.29 11.83
C SER A 213 19.36 -24.62 10.48
N VAL A 214 20.33 -24.71 9.57
CA VAL A 214 20.17 -24.20 8.21
C VAL A 214 19.06 -24.95 7.44
N ASP A 215 18.86 -26.24 7.73
CA ASP A 215 17.83 -27.06 7.11
C ASP A 215 16.40 -26.70 7.55
N GLU A 216 16.24 -26.10 8.72
CA GLU A 216 14.95 -25.64 9.26
C GLU A 216 14.56 -24.23 8.77
N LEU A 217 15.38 -23.59 7.92
CA LEU A 217 15.08 -22.25 7.42
C LEU A 217 13.75 -22.16 6.65
N SER A 218 13.37 -23.21 5.91
CA SER A 218 12.10 -23.26 5.20
C SER A 218 10.92 -23.11 6.17
N ILE A 219 10.93 -23.86 7.29
CA ILE A 219 9.89 -23.82 8.31
C ILE A 219 9.76 -22.41 8.90
N VAL A 220 10.89 -21.74 9.15
CA VAL A 220 10.91 -20.35 9.64
C VAL A 220 10.22 -19.41 8.64
N GLY A 221 10.53 -19.53 7.34
CA GLY A 221 9.91 -18.74 6.29
C GLY A 221 8.41 -19.01 6.15
N ASP A 222 8.02 -20.27 6.19
CA ASP A 222 6.62 -20.70 6.09
C ASP A 222 5.77 -20.16 7.24
N ILE A 223 6.29 -20.19 8.48
CA ILE A 223 5.59 -19.62 9.63
C ILE A 223 5.53 -18.10 9.51
N ILE A 224 6.66 -17.41 9.45
CA ILE A 224 6.70 -15.96 9.58
C ILE A 224 6.05 -15.28 8.37
N ILE A 225 6.45 -15.68 7.16
CA ILE A 225 6.11 -14.97 5.93
C ILE A 225 4.83 -15.54 5.31
N ASP A 226 4.79 -16.85 5.04
CA ASP A 226 3.68 -17.43 4.26
C ASP A 226 2.38 -17.48 5.08
N LYS A 227 2.45 -18.02 6.31
CA LYS A 227 1.29 -18.21 7.17
C LYS A 227 0.78 -16.91 7.77
N TYR A 228 1.68 -16.06 8.29
CA TYR A 228 1.31 -14.85 9.02
C TYR A 228 1.46 -13.56 8.24
N GLY A 229 2.05 -13.58 7.04
CA GLY A 229 2.23 -12.37 6.22
C GLY A 229 3.16 -11.34 6.86
N ALA A 230 4.01 -11.75 7.80
CA ALA A 230 4.98 -10.88 8.44
C ALA A 230 6.24 -10.73 7.59
N SER A 231 6.99 -9.66 7.81
CA SER A 231 8.28 -9.43 7.16
C SER A 231 9.43 -9.73 8.12
N MET A 232 10.52 -10.28 7.58
CA MET A 232 11.79 -10.40 8.28
C MET A 232 12.71 -9.27 7.85
N LYS A 233 13.07 -8.45 8.82
CA LYS A 233 14.06 -7.38 8.69
C LYS A 233 15.24 -7.69 9.58
N ASN A 234 16.42 -7.24 9.16
CA ASN A 234 17.65 -7.23 9.97
C ASN A 234 17.95 -8.52 10.76
N ILE A 235 18.92 -9.29 10.30
CA ILE A 235 19.42 -10.44 11.06
C ILE A 235 20.66 -10.02 11.84
N SER A 236 20.73 -10.41 13.11
CA SER A 236 21.87 -10.18 13.99
C SER A 236 22.37 -11.49 14.59
N TYR A 237 23.67 -11.72 14.47
CA TYR A 237 24.39 -12.90 14.95
C TYR A 237 25.33 -12.50 16.09
N PRO A 238 24.95 -12.70 17.36
CA PRO A 238 25.83 -12.48 18.51
C PRO A 238 26.92 -13.56 18.56
N ILE A 239 28.12 -13.22 18.09
CA ILE A 239 29.27 -14.13 18.03
C ILE A 239 29.99 -14.14 19.38
N LYS A 240 30.22 -15.34 19.93
CA LYS A 240 30.95 -15.50 21.21
C LYS A 240 32.35 -14.87 21.13
N GLY A 241 32.68 -14.04 22.12
CA GLY A 241 33.98 -13.35 22.20
C GLY A 241 34.03 -11.99 21.50
N PHE A 242 32.98 -11.59 20.78
CA PHE A 242 32.87 -10.27 20.16
C PHE A 242 31.90 -9.38 20.93
N LYS A 243 32.21 -8.08 21.03
CA LYS A 243 31.33 -7.10 21.69
C LYS A 243 30.12 -6.72 20.83
N GLU A 244 30.31 -6.65 19.52
CA GLU A 244 29.27 -6.28 18.57
C GLU A 244 28.85 -7.50 17.74
N PRO A 245 27.55 -7.69 17.49
CA PRO A 245 27.07 -8.79 16.66
C PRO A 245 27.34 -8.53 15.17
N LEU A 246 27.42 -9.60 14.38
CA LEU A 246 27.39 -9.48 12.93
C LEU A 246 25.95 -9.18 12.48
N VAL A 247 25.73 -8.01 11.88
CA VAL A 247 24.39 -7.57 11.43
C VAL A 247 24.31 -7.60 9.91
N ARG A 248 23.21 -8.16 9.38
CA ARG A 248 22.87 -8.15 7.97
C ARG A 248 21.53 -7.44 7.77
N GLN A 249 21.56 -6.32 7.06
CA GLN A 249 20.34 -5.62 6.66
C GLN A 249 19.64 -6.43 5.57
N ILE A 250 18.42 -6.85 5.86
CA ILE A 250 17.54 -7.55 4.93
C ILE A 250 16.13 -6.97 5.07
N ASN A 251 15.31 -7.14 4.05
CA ASN A 251 13.88 -6.85 4.11
C ASN A 251 13.15 -7.85 3.21
N VAL A 252 12.69 -8.95 3.79
CA VAL A 252 12.04 -10.03 3.06
C VAL A 252 10.59 -10.13 3.52
N SER A 253 9.66 -9.87 2.60
CA SER A 253 8.21 -9.89 2.87
C SER A 253 7.43 -10.85 1.96
N GLU A 254 8.09 -11.45 0.97
CA GLU A 254 7.46 -12.35 0.00
C GLU A 254 8.12 -13.74 0.09
N ILE A 255 7.31 -14.79 0.27
CA ILE A 255 7.83 -16.17 0.46
C ILE A 255 8.65 -16.65 -0.75
N SER A 256 8.34 -16.16 -1.95
CA SER A 256 9.08 -16.50 -3.17
C SER A 256 10.54 -16.00 -3.15
N GLU A 257 10.80 -14.84 -2.54
CA GLU A 257 12.14 -14.29 -2.37
C GLU A 257 12.92 -15.11 -1.34
N PHE A 258 12.27 -15.42 -0.22
CA PHE A 258 12.84 -16.25 0.83
C PHE A 258 13.22 -17.65 0.33
N ASN A 259 12.33 -18.30 -0.42
CA ASN A 259 12.57 -19.63 -0.98
C ASN A 259 13.69 -19.63 -2.04
N LYS A 260 13.88 -18.54 -2.79
CA LYS A 260 15.04 -18.40 -3.68
C LYS A 260 16.35 -18.40 -2.89
N PHE A 261 16.40 -17.72 -1.75
CA PHE A 261 17.56 -17.73 -0.86
C PHE A 261 17.83 -19.13 -0.30
N VAL A 262 16.82 -19.79 0.28
CA VAL A 262 16.96 -21.14 0.82
C VAL A 262 17.45 -22.11 -0.26
N THR A 263 16.82 -22.08 -1.45
CA THR A 263 17.22 -22.92 -2.59
C THR A 263 18.67 -22.68 -3.03
N ASN A 264 19.13 -21.42 -3.02
CA ASN A 264 20.51 -21.06 -3.37
C ASN A 264 21.51 -21.62 -2.35
N ILE A 265 21.19 -21.56 -1.05
CA ILE A 265 22.03 -22.16 0.00
C ILE A 265 22.06 -23.69 -0.13
N THR A 266 20.91 -24.35 -0.31
CA THR A 266 20.83 -25.81 -0.41
C THR A 266 21.54 -26.37 -1.65
N LYS A 267 21.54 -25.63 -2.77
CA LYS A 267 22.22 -26.05 -4.01
C LYS A 267 23.75 -25.92 -3.96
N HIS A 268 24.29 -25.11 -3.05
CA HIS A 268 25.72 -24.83 -2.95
C HIS A 268 26.26 -25.30 -1.59
N GLU A 269 26.81 -26.51 -1.55
CA GLU A 269 27.25 -27.17 -0.31
C GLU A 269 28.26 -26.33 0.49
N GLU A 270 29.17 -25.62 -0.17
CA GLU A 270 30.12 -24.71 0.48
C GLU A 270 29.41 -23.57 1.22
N LYS A 271 28.44 -22.90 0.58
CA LYS A 271 27.67 -21.81 1.22
C LYS A 271 26.82 -22.30 2.39
N LYS A 272 26.28 -23.53 2.28
CA LYS A 272 25.56 -24.16 3.38
C LYS A 272 26.49 -24.38 4.57
N LYS A 273 27.68 -24.95 4.34
CA LYS A 273 28.70 -25.16 5.39
C LYS A 273 29.14 -23.85 6.06
N GLU A 274 29.40 -22.80 5.29
CA GLU A 274 29.74 -21.47 5.83
C GLU A 274 28.64 -20.91 6.75
N LEU A 275 27.36 -21.06 6.35
CA LEU A 275 26.24 -20.60 7.16
C LEU A 275 26.06 -21.45 8.43
N GLU A 276 26.28 -22.76 8.33
CA GLU A 276 26.26 -23.67 9.49
C GLU A 276 27.39 -23.36 10.48
N GLU A 277 28.58 -23.04 9.99
CA GLU A 277 29.70 -22.59 10.81
C GLU A 277 29.35 -21.28 11.53
N LEU A 278 28.77 -20.31 10.83
CA LEU A 278 28.29 -19.08 11.46
C LEU A 278 27.26 -19.38 12.56
N TYR A 279 26.33 -20.30 12.34
CA TYR A 279 25.32 -20.65 13.34
C TYR A 279 25.95 -21.28 14.59
N LYS A 280 27.00 -22.10 14.44
CA LYS A 280 27.76 -22.69 15.56
C LYS A 280 28.48 -21.67 16.43
N LEU A 281 28.80 -20.49 15.88
CA LEU A 281 29.48 -19.40 16.61
C LEU A 281 28.54 -18.58 17.51
N THR A 282 27.22 -18.84 17.44
CA THR A 282 26.17 -18.11 18.17
C THR A 282 25.27 -19.08 18.94
N ASP A 283 24.66 -18.65 20.04
CA ASP A 283 23.65 -19.47 20.73
C ASP A 283 22.24 -19.33 20.11
N TYR A 284 22.01 -18.19 19.45
CA TYR A 284 20.78 -17.82 18.76
C TYR A 284 21.07 -16.75 17.71
N ARG A 285 20.13 -16.55 16.78
CA ARG A 285 20.10 -15.39 15.87
C ARG A 285 18.90 -14.51 16.20
N SER A 286 19.07 -13.20 16.10
CA SER A 286 17.97 -12.25 16.32
C SER A 286 17.45 -11.76 14.98
N ASN A 287 16.13 -11.73 14.80
CA ASN A 287 15.49 -11.20 13.62
C ASN A 287 14.50 -10.12 14.05
N LEU A 288 14.50 -8.97 13.39
CA LEU A 288 13.44 -8.00 13.57
C LEU A 288 12.24 -8.46 12.73
N ILE A 289 11.23 -9.02 13.39
CA ILE A 289 10.03 -9.51 12.72
C ILE A 289 8.95 -8.44 12.83
N CYS A 290 8.43 -8.01 11.69
CA CYS A 290 7.39 -7.00 11.62
C CYS A 290 6.07 -7.62 11.14
N ALA A 291 5.01 -7.47 11.93
CA ALA A 291 3.69 -8.04 11.65
C ALA A 291 2.57 -7.01 11.86
N ILE A 292 1.39 -7.38 11.38
CA ILE A 292 0.15 -6.60 11.35
C ILE A 292 -0.36 -6.13 12.73
N ASN A 293 0.06 -6.74 13.84
CA ASN A 293 -0.21 -6.30 15.20
C ASN A 293 0.57 -7.19 16.18
N GLN A 294 0.55 -6.83 17.46
CA GLN A 294 1.17 -7.63 18.53
C GLN A 294 0.58 -9.05 18.61
N ASP A 295 -0.73 -9.23 18.45
CA ASP A 295 -1.36 -10.56 18.52
C ASP A 295 -0.80 -11.53 17.46
N THR A 296 -0.47 -11.02 16.27
CA THR A 296 0.19 -11.82 15.23
C THR A 296 1.63 -12.14 15.61
N ILE A 297 2.36 -11.21 16.23
CA ILE A 297 3.70 -11.50 16.76
C ILE A 297 3.64 -12.59 17.82
N GLU A 298 2.69 -12.53 18.75
CA GLU A 298 2.53 -13.57 19.78
C GLU A 298 2.19 -14.93 19.16
N LYS A 299 1.29 -14.98 18.17
CA LYS A 299 1.00 -16.22 17.43
C LYS A 299 2.22 -16.76 16.66
N ILE A 300 3.03 -15.89 16.08
CA ILE A 300 4.31 -16.27 15.44
C ILE A 300 5.23 -16.89 16.49
N LYS A 301 5.40 -16.28 17.66
CA LYS A 301 6.21 -16.83 18.76
C LYS A 301 5.68 -18.18 19.22
N GLU A 302 4.37 -18.33 19.41
CA GLU A 302 3.74 -19.60 19.81
C GLU A 302 4.03 -20.72 18.82
N ASP A 303 3.90 -20.45 17.51
CA ASP A 303 4.14 -21.47 16.49
C ASP A 303 5.62 -21.79 16.29
N LEU A 304 6.50 -20.78 16.39
CA LEU A 304 7.95 -21.01 16.43
C LEU A 304 8.36 -21.83 17.66
N ASP A 305 7.73 -21.61 18.83
CA ASP A 305 7.99 -22.37 20.05
C ASP A 305 7.50 -23.82 19.93
N LYS A 306 6.34 -24.05 19.29
CA LYS A 306 5.83 -25.41 19.00
C LYS A 306 6.78 -26.22 18.12
N GLU A 307 7.42 -25.58 17.14
CA GLU A 307 8.43 -26.21 16.28
C GLU A 307 9.84 -26.24 16.94
N GLY A 308 9.99 -25.74 18.18
CA GLY A 308 11.27 -25.71 18.88
C GLY A 308 12.30 -24.71 18.33
N LEU A 309 11.85 -23.76 17.50
CA LEU A 309 12.69 -22.79 16.79
C LEU A 309 12.89 -21.49 17.58
N LEU A 310 12.04 -21.22 18.58
CA LEU A 310 12.10 -20.02 19.41
C LEU A 310 13.16 -20.16 20.50
N TYR A 311 14.07 -19.18 20.60
CA TYR A 311 15.03 -19.08 21.70
C TYR A 311 14.49 -18.15 22.79
N LYS A 312 14.31 -18.67 24.00
CA LYS A 312 13.87 -17.91 25.18
C LYS A 312 15.09 -17.41 25.94
N ILE A 313 15.25 -16.08 26.01
CA ILE A 313 16.25 -15.42 26.86
C ILE A 313 15.75 -15.40 28.31
#